data_AF-A0A7W0FMD8-F1
#
_entry.id   AF-A0A7W0FMD8-F1
#
_cell.length_a   1.000
_cell.length_b   1.000
_cell.length_c   1.000
_cell.angle_alpha   90.00
_cell.angle_beta   90.00
_cell.angle_gamma   90.00
#
_symmetry.space_group_name_H-M   'P 1'
#
loop_
_entity.id
_entity.type
_entity.pdbx_description
1 polymer ?
#
loop_
_entity_poly.entity_id
_entity_poly.type
_entity_poly.pdbx_seq_one_letter_code
_entity_poly.pdbx_strand_id
1 'polypeptide(L)' 'MSGEQLRKLEEAGLVSVDKHFEVKKPVTTVNLTEEGIETIEEYWDERKRVATASGGAG' A
#
# COMPACT_ATOMS: atom_id res chain seq x y z
N MET A 1 8.85 6.74 4.64
CA MET A 1 7.41 6.96 4.79
C MET A 1 7.17 7.59 6.15
N SER A 2 6.43 8.69 6.21
CA SER A 2 5.99 9.31 7.46
C SER A 2 4.85 8.49 8.07
N GLY A 3 4.73 8.43 9.40
CA GLY A 3 3.70 7.63 10.08
C GLY A 3 2.25 8.00 9.70
N GLU A 4 2.02 9.22 9.23
CA GLU A 4 0.72 9.67 8.73
C GLU A 4 0.26 8.92 7.47
N GLN A 5 1.19 8.52 6.61
CA GLN A 5 0.86 7.77 5.39
C GLN A 5 0.37 6.37 5.73
N LEU A 6 0.99 5.74 6.74
CA LEU A 6 0.61 4.40 7.19
C LEU A 6 -0.79 4.42 7.80
N ARG A 7 -1.10 5.44 8.60
CA ARG A 7 -2.42 5.62 9.20
C ARG A 7 -3.52 5.79 8.13
N LYS A 8 -3.26 6.55 7.06
CA LYS A 8 -4.22 6.70 5.96
C LYS A 8 -4.50 5.38 5.24
N LEU A 9 -3.47 4.55 5.06
CA LEU A 9 -3.63 3.22 4.45
C LEU A 9 -4.40 2.27 5.37
N GLU A 10 -4.19 2.37 6.69
CA GLU A 10 -4.93 1.59 7.69
C GLU A 10 -6.40 2.02 7.77
N GLU A 11 -6.67 3.34 7.82
CA GLU A 11 -8.02 3.91 7.80
C GLU A 11 -8.78 3.58 6.50
N ALA A 12 -8.06 3.40 5.40
CA ALA A 12 -8.61 2.97 4.11
C ALA A 12 -8.77 1.44 3.98
N GLY A 13 -8.39 0.64 4.98
CA GLY A 13 -8.52 -0.81 4.94
C GLY A 13 -7.46 -1.54 4.11
N LEU A 14 -6.49 -0.83 3.53
CA LEU A 14 -5.48 -1.38 2.61
C LEU A 14 -4.32 -2.06 3.34
N VAL A 15 -4.07 -1.70 4.60
CA VAL A 15 -3.05 -2.34 5.44
C VAL A 15 -3.61 -2.59 6.84
N SER A 16 -3.14 -3.65 7.46
CA SER A 16 -3.31 -3.91 8.89
C SER A 16 -2.02 -3.59 9.62
N VAL A 17 -2.10 -2.78 10.68
CA VAL A 17 -0.97 -2.42 11.53
C VAL A 17 -1.13 -3.08 12.88
N ASP A 18 -0.23 -4.01 13.19
CA ASP A 18 -0.15 -4.65 14.49
C ASP A 18 1.00 -4.05 15.30
N LYS A 19 0.71 -3.66 16.55
CA LYS A 19 1.70 -3.11 17.48
C LYS A 19 1.84 -4.07 18.63
N HIS A 20 2.96 -4.77 18.66
CA HIS A 20 3.27 -5.74 19.71
C HIS A 20 4.62 -5.45 20.34
N PHE A 21 4.86 -6.00 21.53
CA PHE A 21 6.13 -5.89 22.22
C PHE A 21 6.88 -7.22 22.13
N GLU A 22 8.03 -7.21 21.46
CA GLU A 22 8.94 -8.36 21.47
C GLU A 22 10.10 -8.07 22.41
N VAL A 23 10.23 -8.88 23.46
CA VAL A 23 11.39 -8.86 24.37
C VAL A 23 11.76 -7.42 24.81
N LYS A 24 10.73 -6.63 25.14
CA LYS A 24 10.80 -5.23 25.61
C LYS A 24 11.08 -4.16 24.53
N LYS A 25 10.94 -4.47 23.24
CA LYS A 25 10.99 -3.49 22.15
C LYS A 25 9.60 -3.36 21.51
N PRO A 26 9.08 -2.14 21.32
CA PRO A 26 7.86 -1.95 20.55
C PRO A 26 8.17 -2.26 19.07
N VAL A 27 7.45 -3.24 18.53
CA VAL A 27 7.52 -3.65 17.12
C VAL A 27 6.20 -3.26 16.47
N THR A 28 6.29 -2.63 15.31
CA THR A 28 5.12 -2.30 14.48
C THR A 28 5.23 -3.13 13.21
N THR A 29 4.31 -4.07 13.06
CA THR A 29 4.21 -4.95 11.90
C THR A 29 3.12 -4.42 10.99
N VAL A 30 3.44 -4.26 9.71
CA VAL A 30 2.50 -3.80 8.69
C VAL A 30 2.31 -4.92 7.70
N ASN A 31 1.06 -5.34 7.52
CA ASN A 31 0.68 -6.34 6.53
C ASN A 31 -0.30 -5.73 5.53
N LEU A 32 -0.18 -6.10 4.26
CA LEU A 32 -1.21 -5.79 3.27
C LEU A 32 -2.44 -6.64 3.55
N THR A 33 -3.62 -6.04 3.42
CA THR A 33 -4.88 -6.77 3.38
C THR A 33 -5.14 -7.30 1.96
N GLU A 34 -6.11 -8.19 1.81
CA GLU A 34 -6.56 -8.66 0.49
C GLU A 34 -6.99 -7.47 -0.40
N GLU A 35 -7.83 -6.58 0.13
CA GLU A 35 -8.26 -5.34 -0.54
C GLU A 35 -7.08 -4.42 -0.90
N GLY A 36 -6.07 -4.36 -0.01
CA GLY A 36 -4.83 -3.62 -0.26
C GLY A 36 -4.03 -4.17 -1.43
N ILE A 37 -3.98 -5.50 -1.58
CA ILE A 37 -3.32 -6.16 -2.71
C ILE A 37 -4.06 -5.82 -4.00
N GLU A 38 -5.38 -6.02 -4.02
CA GLU A 38 -6.22 -5.76 -5.20
C GLU A 38 -6.13 -4.31 -5.67
N THR A 39 -6.21 -3.36 -4.74
CA THR A 39 -6.10 -1.92 -5.03
C THR A 39 -4.73 -1.57 -5.63
N ILE A 40 -3.66 -2.18 -5.13
CA ILE A 40 -2.31 -1.98 -5.66
C ILE A 40 -2.24 -2.57 -7.08
N GLU A 41 -2.80 -3.75 -7.32
CA GLU A 41 -2.83 -4.37 -8.64
C GLU A 41 -3.59 -3.51 -9.66
N GLU A 42 -4.76 -2.99 -9.30
CA GLU A 42 -5.54 -2.06 -10.14
C GLU A 42 -4.76 -0.78 -10.44
N TYR A 43 -4.11 -0.20 -9.44
CA TYR A 43 -3.27 0.98 -9.61
C TYR A 43 -2.11 0.74 -10.59
N TRP A 44 -1.47 -0.43 -10.52
CA TRP A 44 -0.41 -0.80 -11.46
C TRP A 44 -0.95 -1.06 -12.86
N ASP A 45 -2.14 -1.66 -13.00
CA ASP A 45 -2.80 -1.88 -14.30
C ASP A 45 -3.16 -0.54 -14.97
N GLU A 46 -3.77 0.37 -14.22
CA GLU A 46 -4.11 1.70 -14.71
C GLU A 46 -2.85 2.46 -15.15
N ARG A 47 -1.76 2.37 -14.37
CA ARG A 47 -0.50 2.99 -14.76
C ARG A 47 0.14 2.37 -15.99
N LYS A 48 0.04 1.05 -16.20
CA LYS A 48 0.48 0.39 -17.43
C LYS A 48 -0.36 0.84 -18.63
N ARG A 49 -1.67 1.00 -18.44
CA ARG A 49 -2.60 1.50 -19.47
C ARG A 49 -2.25 2.94 -19.90
N VAL A 50 -1.91 3.80 -18.94
CA VAL A 50 -1.47 5.18 -19.23
C VAL A 50 -0.08 5.23 -19.86
N ALA A 51 0.86 4.38 -19.41
CA ALA A 51 2.20 4.31 -19.99
C ALA A 51 2.19 3.78 -21.44
N THR A 52 1.23 2.90 -21.78
CA THR A 52 1.03 2.43 -23.15
C THR A 52 0.29 3.46 -24.01
N ALA A 53 -0.58 4.30 -23.41
CA ALA A 53 -1.25 5.39 -24.11
C ALA A 53 -0.31 6.60 -24.41
N SER A 54 0.79 6.77 -23.68
CA SER A 54 1.76 7.85 -23.90
C SER A 54 2.96 7.44 -24.79
N GLY A 55 3.03 6.19 -25.25
CA GLY A 55 4.11 5.65 -26.08
C GLY A 55 3.83 5.57 -27.58
N GLY A 56 2.84 6.30 -28.10
CA GLY A 56 2.40 6.17 -29.49
C GLY A 56 2.00 7.49 -30.16
N ALA A 57 2.95 8.41 -30.34
CA ALA A 57 3.00 9.33 -31.48
C ALA A 57 4.34 10.10 -31.47
N GLY A 58 5.23 9.79 -32.42
CA GLY A 58 6.37 10.62 -32.82
C GLY A 58 7.72 10.20 -32.26
#